data_AF-A0A7C4HE34-F1
#
_entry.id   AF-A0A7C4HE34-F1
#
_cell.length_a   1.000
_cell.length_b   1.000
_cell.length_c   1.000
_cell.angle_alpha   90.00
_cell.angle_beta   90.00
_cell.angle_gamma   90.00
#
_symmetry.space_group_name_H-M   'P 1'
#
loop_
_entity.id
_entity.type
_entity.pdbx_description
1 polymer ?
#
loop_
_entity_poly.entity_id
_entity_poly.type
_entity_poly.pdbx_seq_one_letter_code
_entity_poly.pdbx_strand_id
1 'polypeptide(L)'
;EYPLVSTWLVSSRSRGFMNVGGELSQIEEELTLRDLFIITRSAPAASLRLSGKGRLSVGADADIAVYDFNPETMDPSRDYEKLMKAFSRAAYTIKSGEVIVKDGEVVGETRGKTFWVNSKSEPSAEVLSRMERYLSFDPRQSEAADKALKGLYHYVEV
;
A
#
# COMPACT_ATOMS: atom_id res chain seq x y z
N GLU A 1 -10.35 -8.70 0.65
CA GLU A 1 -10.12 -9.69 -0.43
C GLU A 1 -8.66 -9.83 -0.88
N TYR A 2 -7.71 -8.96 -0.48
CA TYR A 2 -6.29 -9.09 -0.87
C TYR A 2 -5.61 -10.44 -0.55
N PRO A 3 -5.80 -11.06 0.63
CA PRO A 3 -5.20 -12.37 0.92
C PRO A 3 -5.61 -13.45 -0.09
N LEU A 4 -6.88 -13.47 -0.49
CA LEU A 4 -7.41 -14.43 -1.46
C LEU A 4 -6.74 -14.28 -2.83
N VAL A 5 -6.70 -13.05 -3.35
CA VAL A 5 -6.04 -12.76 -4.64
C VAL A 5 -4.56 -13.09 -4.59
N SER A 6 -3.90 -12.79 -3.47
CA SER A 6 -2.48 -13.10 -3.27
C SER A 6 -2.23 -14.60 -3.34
N THR A 7 -3.07 -15.40 -2.67
CA THR A 7 -3.03 -16.86 -2.72
C THR A 7 -3.27 -17.40 -4.13
N TRP A 8 -4.21 -16.85 -4.87
CA TRP A 8 -4.46 -17.23 -6.27
C TRP A 8 -3.26 -16.98 -7.19
N LEU A 9 -2.55 -15.88 -7.00
CA LEU A 9 -1.39 -15.56 -7.83
C LEU A 9 -0.21 -16.50 -7.58
N VAL A 10 -0.03 -16.97 -6.35
CA VAL A 10 1.11 -17.82 -5.95
C VAL A 10 0.82 -19.33 -5.96
N SER A 11 -0.44 -19.73 -6.19
CA SER A 11 -0.86 -21.13 -6.27
C SER A 11 -1.89 -21.32 -7.38
N SER A 12 -1.53 -21.98 -8.49
CA SER A 12 -2.48 -22.32 -9.56
C SER A 12 -3.56 -23.26 -9.05
N ARG A 13 -3.22 -24.14 -8.10
CA ARG A 13 -4.12 -25.08 -7.43
C ARG A 13 -5.26 -24.38 -6.67
N SER A 14 -4.97 -23.22 -6.08
CA SER A 14 -5.99 -22.44 -5.37
C SER A 14 -7.00 -21.76 -6.31
N ARG A 15 -6.72 -21.73 -7.62
CA ARG A 15 -7.60 -21.15 -8.66
C ARG A 15 -8.75 -22.08 -9.06
N GLY A 16 -8.76 -23.35 -8.63
CA GLY A 16 -9.78 -24.33 -9.04
C GLY A 16 -11.23 -23.98 -8.69
N PHE A 17 -11.43 -23.10 -7.70
CA PHE A 17 -12.76 -22.57 -7.33
C PHE A 17 -13.16 -21.33 -8.12
N MET A 18 -12.23 -20.74 -8.87
CA MET A 18 -12.57 -19.66 -9.76
C MET A 18 -13.32 -20.24 -10.95
N ASN A 19 -14.52 -19.74 -11.20
CA ASN A 19 -15.27 -20.09 -12.41
C ASN A 19 -14.73 -19.28 -13.60
N VAL A 20 -13.45 -19.45 -13.93
CA VAL A 20 -12.79 -18.72 -15.01
C VAL A 20 -12.90 -19.52 -16.29
N GLY A 21 -13.68 -19.00 -17.24
CA GLY A 21 -13.64 -19.47 -18.62
C GLY A 21 -12.44 -18.87 -19.39
N GLY A 22 -12.08 -19.50 -20.50
CA GLY A 22 -11.09 -18.97 -21.45
C GLY A 22 -9.63 -19.18 -21.04
N GLU A 23 -8.73 -18.38 -21.61
CA GLU A 23 -7.27 -18.59 -21.54
C GLU A 23 -6.70 -18.52 -20.10
N LEU A 24 -7.36 -17.82 -19.18
CA LEU A 24 -6.92 -17.72 -17.78
C LEU A 24 -6.97 -19.08 -17.05
N SER A 25 -7.82 -20.01 -17.51
CA SER A 25 -7.85 -21.39 -17.00
C SER A 25 -6.63 -22.23 -17.40
N GLN A 26 -5.83 -21.76 -18.36
CA GLN A 26 -4.66 -22.45 -18.89
C GLN A 26 -3.32 -21.91 -18.34
N ILE A 27 -3.36 -20.80 -17.59
CA ILE A 27 -2.17 -20.19 -16.99
C ILE A 27 -1.81 -20.97 -15.73
N GLU A 28 -0.73 -21.73 -15.82
CA GLU A 28 -0.17 -22.52 -14.72
C GLU A 28 0.95 -21.77 -13.98
N GLU A 29 1.38 -20.61 -14.50
CA GLU A 29 2.42 -19.80 -13.89
C GLU A 29 1.99 -19.31 -12.50
N GLU A 30 2.90 -19.46 -11.56
CA GLU A 30 2.75 -19.04 -10.17
C GLU A 30 3.77 -17.93 -9.86
N LEU A 31 3.31 -16.89 -9.19
CA LEU A 31 4.18 -15.85 -8.68
C LEU A 31 4.97 -16.35 -7.47
N THR A 32 6.21 -15.90 -7.33
CA THR A 32 6.97 -16.12 -6.11
C THR A 32 6.50 -15.17 -4.99
N LEU A 33 6.83 -15.47 -3.73
CA LEU A 33 6.60 -14.54 -2.62
C LEU A 33 7.33 -13.19 -2.84
N ARG A 34 8.44 -13.20 -3.58
CA ARG A 34 9.16 -11.98 -3.96
C ARG A 34 8.37 -11.14 -4.96
N ASP A 35 7.77 -11.75 -5.97
CA ASP A 35 6.93 -11.05 -6.94
C ASP A 35 5.71 -10.45 -6.24
N LEU A 36 5.12 -11.18 -5.30
CA LEU A 36 4.03 -10.69 -4.47
C LEU A 36 4.45 -9.46 -3.64
N PHE A 37 5.65 -9.49 -3.04
CA PHE A 37 6.21 -8.33 -2.34
C PHE A 37 6.40 -7.13 -3.30
N ILE A 38 6.87 -7.37 -4.52
CA ILE A 38 7.06 -6.31 -5.52
C ILE A 38 5.73 -5.64 -5.85
N ILE A 39 4.70 -6.41 -6.24
CA ILE A 39 3.43 -5.84 -6.69
C ILE A 39 2.62 -5.20 -5.56
N THR A 40 2.77 -5.67 -4.32
CA THR A 40 1.99 -5.15 -3.18
C THR A 40 2.69 -4.05 -2.39
N ARG A 41 4.03 -3.93 -2.47
CA ARG A 41 4.83 -3.00 -1.65
C ARG A 41 5.79 -2.14 -2.46
N SER A 42 6.76 -2.78 -3.13
CA SER A 42 7.88 -2.07 -3.74
C SER A 42 7.45 -1.23 -4.95
N ALA A 43 6.75 -1.83 -5.91
CA ALA A 43 6.31 -1.14 -7.11
C ALA A 43 5.31 0.00 -6.82
N PRO A 44 4.29 -0.18 -5.94
CA PRO A 44 3.43 0.94 -5.54
C PRO A 44 4.21 2.09 -4.89
N ALA A 45 5.13 1.79 -3.96
CA ALA A 45 5.93 2.82 -3.28
C ALA A 45 6.84 3.57 -4.25
N ALA A 46 7.47 2.86 -5.19
CA ALA A 46 8.32 3.44 -6.22
C ALA A 46 7.53 4.30 -7.21
N SER A 47 6.36 3.81 -7.67
CA SER A 47 5.49 4.54 -8.59
C SER A 47 5.00 5.86 -8.00
N LEU A 48 4.71 5.89 -6.70
CA LEU A 48 4.32 7.09 -5.96
C LEU A 48 5.50 7.92 -5.43
N ARG A 49 6.74 7.51 -5.72
CA ARG A 49 7.99 8.15 -5.22
C ARG A 49 8.02 8.32 -3.70
N LEU A 50 7.42 7.38 -2.96
CA LEU A 50 7.40 7.42 -1.50
C LEU A 50 8.77 7.05 -0.95
N SER A 51 9.58 8.06 -0.62
CA SER A 51 10.89 7.86 -0.01
C SER A 51 10.76 7.07 1.30
N GLY A 52 11.66 6.11 1.51
CA GLY A 52 11.67 5.25 2.70
C GLY A 52 10.54 4.21 2.77
N LYS A 53 9.62 4.11 1.81
CA LYS A 53 8.55 3.10 1.77
C LYS A 53 8.85 1.92 0.86
N GLY A 54 8.14 0.81 1.09
CA GLY A 54 8.11 -0.37 0.21
C GLY A 54 9.39 -1.19 0.17
N ARG A 55 10.29 -1.03 1.14
CA ARG A 55 11.60 -1.68 1.21
C ARG A 55 12.04 -1.86 2.67
N LEU A 56 13.04 -2.72 2.91
CA LEU A 56 13.60 -3.00 4.24
C LEU A 56 15.10 -2.66 4.35
N SER A 57 15.62 -1.84 3.44
CA SER A 57 17.00 -1.36 3.50
C SER A 57 17.19 -0.34 4.64
N VAL A 58 18.41 -0.20 5.15
CA VAL A 58 18.78 0.86 6.10
C VAL A 58 18.30 2.23 5.60
N GLY A 59 17.70 3.02 6.49
CA GLY A 59 17.10 4.33 6.17
C GLY A 59 15.64 4.28 5.66
N ALA A 60 15.06 3.08 5.50
CA ALA A 60 13.62 2.94 5.28
C ALA A 60 12.82 3.17 6.56
N ASP A 61 11.56 3.59 6.42
CA ASP A 61 10.64 3.63 7.54
C ASP A 61 10.39 2.21 8.06
N ALA A 62 10.35 2.03 9.38
CA ALA A 62 10.08 0.75 10.03
C ALA A 62 8.59 0.36 9.94
N ASP A 63 8.11 0.19 8.71
CA ASP A 63 6.79 -0.30 8.34
C ASP A 63 6.91 -1.75 7.85
N ILE A 64 6.69 -2.71 8.77
CA ILE A 64 7.02 -4.12 8.58
C ILE A 64 5.80 -4.98 8.87
N ALA A 65 5.49 -5.93 7.99
CA ALA A 65 4.49 -6.98 8.24
C ALA A 65 5.21 -8.34 8.33
N VAL A 66 4.94 -9.08 9.40
CA VAL A 66 5.46 -10.44 9.63
C VAL A 66 4.28 -11.40 9.57
N TYR A 67 4.40 -12.43 8.74
CA TYR A 67 3.37 -13.44 8.54
C TYR A 67 3.87 -14.78 9.08
N ASP A 68 2.97 -15.53 9.72
CA ASP A 68 3.24 -16.88 10.21
C ASP A 68 3.22 -17.89 9.06
N PHE A 69 4.23 -17.81 8.19
CA PHE A 69 4.43 -18.69 7.05
C PHE A 69 5.94 -18.88 6.84
N ASN A 70 6.43 -20.09 7.08
CA ASN A 70 7.85 -20.41 6.94
C ASN A 70 8.12 -21.07 5.57
N PRO A 71 8.71 -20.34 4.58
CA PRO A 71 8.96 -20.87 3.25
C PRO A 71 10.03 -21.97 3.18
N GLU A 72 10.78 -22.21 4.26
CA GLU A 72 11.74 -23.34 4.33
C GLU A 72 11.03 -24.67 4.62
N THR A 73 9.82 -24.62 5.19
CA THR A 73 9.06 -25.80 5.64
C THR A 73 7.68 -25.91 5.00
N MET A 74 7.22 -24.85 4.33
CA MET A 74 5.89 -24.73 3.76
C MET A 74 5.99 -24.29 2.30
N ASP A 75 5.24 -24.93 1.43
CA ASP A 75 5.24 -24.63 0.00
C ASP A 75 4.04 -23.72 -0.32
N PRO A 76 4.26 -22.47 -0.77
CA PRO A 76 3.16 -21.54 -1.04
C PRO A 76 2.17 -22.03 -2.11
N SER A 77 2.62 -22.88 -3.06
CA SER A 77 1.76 -23.48 -4.07
C SER A 77 0.83 -24.56 -3.49
N ARG A 78 1.35 -25.36 -2.55
CA ARG A 78 0.63 -26.52 -1.98
C ARG A 78 -0.09 -26.21 -0.67
N ASP A 79 0.52 -25.42 0.20
CA ASP A 79 0.01 -24.98 1.50
C ASP A 79 -0.75 -23.64 1.39
N TYR A 80 -1.44 -23.42 0.27
CA TYR A 80 -2.08 -22.15 -0.08
C TYR A 80 -3.13 -21.70 0.95
N GLU A 81 -3.81 -22.62 1.64
CA GLU A 81 -4.75 -22.30 2.73
C GLU A 81 -4.03 -21.70 3.95
N LYS A 82 -2.86 -22.25 4.30
CA LYS A 82 -2.04 -21.73 5.40
C LYS A 82 -1.49 -20.35 5.04
N LEU A 83 -1.06 -20.18 3.79
CA LEU A 83 -0.64 -18.88 3.28
C LEU A 83 -1.76 -17.84 3.31
N MET A 84 -2.97 -18.22 2.88
CA MET A 84 -4.16 -17.35 2.93
C MET A 84 -4.46 -16.93 4.37
N LYS A 85 -4.40 -17.86 5.32
CA LYS A 85 -4.59 -17.57 6.75
C LYS A 85 -3.52 -16.60 7.26
N ALA A 86 -2.26 -16.83 6.93
CA ALA A 86 -1.15 -15.98 7.34
C ALA A 86 -1.31 -14.55 6.81
N PHE A 87 -1.64 -14.36 5.52
CA PHE A 87 -1.90 -13.03 4.96
C PHE A 87 -3.16 -12.34 5.51
N SER A 88 -4.15 -13.12 5.94
CA SER A 88 -5.37 -12.57 6.55
C SER A 88 -5.14 -12.08 7.97
N ARG A 89 -4.19 -12.67 8.70
CA ARG A 89 -3.87 -12.35 10.09
C ARG A 89 -2.35 -12.34 10.29
N ALA A 90 -1.75 -11.16 10.15
CA ALA A 90 -0.33 -10.98 10.38
C ALA A 90 0.05 -11.32 11.84
N ALA A 91 1.17 -12.03 12.02
CA ALA A 91 1.73 -12.31 13.34
C ALA A 91 2.19 -11.02 14.02
N TYR A 92 2.82 -10.13 13.25
CA TYR A 92 3.16 -8.78 13.70
C TYR A 92 2.93 -7.76 12.59
N THR A 93 2.45 -6.59 12.97
CA THR A 93 2.56 -5.39 12.14
C THR A 93 3.26 -4.31 12.94
N ILE A 94 4.37 -3.82 12.41
CA ILE A 94 5.17 -2.73 12.95
C ILE A 94 4.92 -1.52 12.06
N LYS A 95 4.56 -0.40 12.67
CA LYS A 95 4.33 0.86 11.97
C LYS A 95 5.22 1.92 12.61
N SER A 96 6.08 2.54 11.81
CA SER A 96 7.00 3.58 12.29
C SER A 96 7.82 3.18 13.52
N GLY A 97 8.17 1.88 13.61
CA GLY A 97 8.95 1.32 14.73
C GLY A 97 8.12 0.81 15.91
N GLU A 98 6.80 0.99 15.90
CA GLU A 98 5.91 0.57 16.97
C GLU A 98 5.10 -0.67 16.56
N VAL A 99 4.99 -1.65 17.45
CA VAL A 99 4.15 -2.84 17.22
C VAL A 99 2.68 -2.45 17.41
N ILE A 100 1.89 -2.50 16.34
CA ILE A 100 0.45 -2.16 16.35
C ILE A 100 -0.45 -3.39 16.22
N VAL A 101 0.07 -4.50 15.69
CA VAL A 101 -0.62 -5.80 15.64
C VAL A 101 0.31 -6.87 16.20
N LYS A 102 -0.23 -7.76 17.03
CA LYS A 102 0.44 -8.95 17.55
C LYS A 102 -0.53 -10.12 17.57
N ASP A 103 -0.10 -11.28 17.08
CA ASP A 103 -0.89 -12.53 17.02
C ASP A 103 -2.24 -12.34 16.30
N GLY A 104 -2.26 -11.46 15.29
CA GLY A 104 -3.45 -11.11 14.51
C GLY A 104 -4.44 -10.17 15.21
N GLU A 105 -4.12 -9.67 16.41
CA GLU A 105 -4.95 -8.72 17.16
C GLU A 105 -4.30 -7.34 17.19
N VAL A 106 -5.12 -6.28 17.12
CA VAL A 106 -4.64 -4.91 17.23
C VAL A 106 -4.30 -4.64 18.70
N VAL A 107 -3.04 -4.27 18.96
CA VAL A 107 -2.51 -4.02 20.32
C VAL A 107 -2.11 -2.57 20.56
N GLY A 108 -2.14 -1.73 19.52
CA GLY A 108 -1.81 -0.32 19.62
C GLY A 108 -2.22 0.44 18.37
N GLU A 109 -2.11 1.76 18.45
CA GLU A 109 -2.35 2.67 17.35
C GLU A 109 -1.24 3.71 17.29
N THR A 110 -0.99 4.21 16.08
CA THR A 110 -0.04 5.31 15.87
C THR A 110 -0.65 6.29 14.89
N ARG A 111 -0.35 7.58 15.06
CA ARG A 111 -0.91 8.61 14.20
C ARG A 111 -0.25 8.54 12.83
N GLY A 112 -1.07 8.33 11.80
CA GLY A 112 -0.60 8.30 10.41
C GLY A 112 -0.05 9.65 9.95
N LYS A 113 0.73 9.59 8.86
CA LYS A 113 1.20 10.78 8.12
C LYS A 113 0.34 10.93 6.87
N THR A 114 -0.04 12.17 6.55
CA THR A 114 -0.66 12.49 5.27
C THR A 114 0.40 13.11 4.35
N PHE A 115 0.59 12.47 3.20
CA PHE A 115 1.53 12.89 2.16
C PHE A 115 0.83 13.79 1.14
N TRP A 116 1.52 14.83 0.71
CA TRP A 116 1.04 15.78 -0.30
C TRP A 116 2.22 16.34 -1.10
N VAL A 117 1.91 16.84 -2.30
CA VAL A 117 2.89 17.47 -3.18
C VAL A 117 2.89 18.97 -2.93
N ASN A 118 4.05 19.52 -2.58
CA ASN A 118 4.23 20.96 -2.49
C ASN A 118 4.64 21.52 -3.86
N SER A 119 3.64 21.91 -4.65
CA SER A 119 3.89 22.60 -5.91
C SER A 119 4.29 24.05 -5.66
N LYS A 120 5.45 24.46 -6.17
CA LYS A 120 5.90 25.87 -6.14
C LYS A 120 5.32 26.71 -7.30
N SER A 121 4.45 26.13 -8.13
CA SER A 121 3.83 26.84 -9.25
C SER A 121 2.65 27.67 -8.78
N GLU A 122 2.66 28.96 -9.08
CA GLU A 122 1.48 29.81 -8.93
C GLU A 122 0.43 29.50 -10.02
N PRO A 123 -0.87 29.56 -9.72
CA PRO A 123 -1.92 29.48 -10.74
C PRO A 123 -1.75 30.58 -11.80
N SER A 124 -2.04 30.25 -13.07
CA SER A 124 -1.97 31.24 -14.14
C SER A 124 -3.07 32.30 -14.00
N ALA A 125 -2.83 33.51 -14.53
CA ALA A 125 -3.82 34.59 -14.52
C ALA A 125 -5.16 34.19 -15.16
N GLU A 126 -5.13 33.34 -16.20
CA GLU A 126 -6.35 32.81 -16.83
C GLU A 126 -7.15 31.94 -15.85
N VAL A 127 -6.47 31.07 -15.11
CA VAL A 127 -7.12 30.21 -14.11
C VAL A 127 -7.74 31.05 -13.01
N LEU A 128 -7.02 32.06 -12.51
CA LEU A 128 -7.52 32.98 -11.49
C LEU A 128 -8.78 33.73 -11.97
N SER A 129 -8.78 34.23 -13.20
CA SER A 129 -9.94 34.93 -13.76
C SER A 129 -11.16 34.02 -13.94
N ARG A 130 -10.96 32.75 -14.34
CA ARG A 130 -12.06 31.77 -14.40
C ARG A 130 -12.58 31.45 -13.01
N MET A 131 -11.71 31.31 -12.02
CA MET A 131 -12.10 31.06 -10.64
C MET A 131 -12.99 32.19 -10.10
N GLU A 132 -12.58 33.45 -10.26
CA GLU A 132 -13.38 34.61 -9.84
C GLU A 132 -14.75 34.70 -10.54
N ARG A 133 -14.82 34.26 -11.80
CA ARG A 133 -16.07 34.32 -12.58
C ARG A 133 -17.08 33.24 -12.20
N TYR A 134 -16.62 32.03 -11.86
CA TYR A 134 -17.49 30.85 -11.73
C TYR A 134 -17.61 30.30 -10.31
N LEU A 135 -16.68 30.62 -9.40
CA LEU A 135 -16.74 30.17 -8.02
C LEU A 135 -17.43 31.20 -7.13
N SER A 136 -18.29 30.73 -6.24
CA SER A 136 -18.95 31.55 -5.22
C SER A 136 -18.10 31.79 -3.97
N PHE A 137 -16.86 31.27 -3.94
CA PHE A 137 -15.93 31.41 -2.84
C PHE A 137 -14.50 31.67 -3.36
N ASP A 138 -13.66 32.32 -2.56
CA ASP A 138 -12.24 32.51 -2.84
C ASP A 138 -11.44 31.25 -2.41
N PRO A 139 -10.83 30.49 -3.35
CA PRO A 139 -10.08 29.28 -3.02
C PRO A 139 -8.86 29.53 -2.11
N ARG A 140 -8.33 30.76 -2.11
CA ARG A 140 -7.21 31.16 -1.24
C ARG A 140 -7.58 31.17 0.24
N GLN A 141 -8.87 31.24 0.55
CA GLN A 141 -9.40 31.19 1.91
C GLN A 141 -9.81 29.77 2.34
N SER A 142 -9.57 28.76 1.50
CA SER A 142 -9.96 27.38 1.82
C SER A 142 -9.10 26.77 2.94
N GLU A 143 -9.73 26.00 3.81
CA GLU A 143 -9.10 25.32 4.97
C GLU A 143 -7.97 24.36 4.54
N ALA A 144 -8.06 23.82 3.32
CA ALA A 144 -7.02 22.97 2.74
C ALA A 144 -5.70 23.74 2.51
N ALA A 145 -5.78 25.00 2.08
CA ALA A 145 -4.61 25.87 1.92
C ALA A 145 -3.96 26.19 3.28
N ASP A 146 -4.78 26.47 4.30
CA ASP A 146 -4.32 26.80 5.66
C ASP A 146 -3.63 25.62 6.36
N LYS A 147 -4.17 24.39 6.25
CA LYS A 147 -3.54 23.20 6.84
C LYS A 147 -2.24 22.79 6.13
N ALA A 148 -2.15 22.97 4.80
CA ALA A 148 -0.92 22.77 4.03
C ALA A 148 0.21 23.72 4.48
N LEU A 149 -0.14 24.98 4.78
CA LEU A 149 0.79 26.01 5.23
C LEU A 149 1.26 25.82 6.69
N LYS A 150 0.43 25.21 7.55
CA LYS A 150 0.74 25.01 8.99
C LYS A 150 1.66 23.82 9.30
N GLY A 151 2.22 23.14 8.30
CA GLY A 151 3.19 22.06 8.51
C GLY A 151 2.61 20.80 9.16
N LEU A 152 1.28 20.65 9.19
CA LEU A 152 0.58 19.46 9.69
C LEU A 152 0.69 18.25 8.75
N TYR A 153 1.42 18.39 7.64
CA TYR A 153 1.53 17.40 6.58
C TYR A 153 2.99 17.18 6.15
N HIS A 154 3.35 15.96 5.81
CA HIS A 154 4.71 15.62 5.36
C HIS A 154 4.84 15.74 3.84
N TYR A 155 5.92 16.38 3.41
CA TYR A 155 6.24 16.64 2.01
C TYR A 155 6.74 15.38 1.30
N VAL A 156 6.25 15.13 0.10
CA VAL A 156 6.94 14.30 -0.89
C VAL A 156 7.61 15.26 -1.86
N GLU A 157 8.95 15.31 -1.86
CA GLU A 157 9.67 15.92 -2.98
C GLU A 157 9.47 15.03 -4.21
N VAL A 158 8.90 15.61 -5.26
CA VAL A 158 8.70 14.95 -6.56
C VAL A 158 9.89 15.20 -7.45
#